data_AF-A0A7K9I7Y2-F1
#
_entry.id   AF-A0A7K9I7Y2-F1
#
_cell.length_a   1.000
_cell.length_b   1.000
_cell.length_c   1.000
_cell.angle_alpha   90.00
_cell.angle_beta   90.00
_cell.angle_gamma   90.00
#
_symmetry.space_group_name_H-M   'P 1'
#
loop_
_entity.id
_entity.type
_entity.pdbx_description
1 polymer ?
#
loop_
_entity_poly.entity_id
_entity_poly.type
_entity_poly.pdbx_seq_one_letter_code
_entity_poly.pdbx_strand_id
1 'polypeptide(L)'
;PAPSSSSSSSSAAAGPSRFPRSRPGRRRGRLYCRVGIGFHLQLHPDGRVDGAHDASPLSVLEIFAVSQGIVGIRGVFSNKFLAMSKKGKLHASARFTADCHFRERFQENSYNTYASAVHRSTRSGRQWYVALNKRGKAKRGCSPRARPQHVSTHFLPRFWQPQLPELAFTVTLPEKKPPPKPKVSPSLPRKNPGPVKYRLKFRFG
;
A
#
# COMPACT_ATOMS: atom_id res chain seq x y z
N PRO A 1 49.54 28.65 -0.63
CA PRO A 1 48.66 28.82 -1.82
C PRO A 1 48.68 27.57 -2.71
N ALA A 2 47.63 26.75 -2.62
CA ALA A 2 47.38 25.63 -3.53
C ALA A 2 46.70 26.14 -4.82
N PRO A 3 46.92 25.45 -5.95
CA PRO A 3 45.80 24.92 -6.74
C PRO A 3 46.12 23.48 -7.22
N SER A 4 45.31 22.47 -6.88
CA SER A 4 44.05 22.06 -7.51
C SER A 4 44.22 21.13 -8.72
N SER A 5 43.77 19.90 -8.49
CA SER A 5 43.56 18.76 -9.37
C SER A 5 42.66 19.02 -10.59
N SER A 6 42.94 18.32 -11.69
CA SER A 6 41.93 18.01 -12.71
C SER A 6 42.11 16.58 -13.23
N SER A 7 41.23 15.68 -12.81
CA SER A 7 40.97 14.42 -13.52
C SER A 7 39.46 14.30 -13.71
N SER A 8 39.08 14.41 -14.98
CA SER A 8 37.73 14.25 -15.53
C SER A 8 37.21 12.82 -15.35
N SER A 9 35.98 12.67 -14.88
CA SER A 9 35.20 11.46 -15.14
C SER A 9 33.77 11.80 -15.57
N SER A 10 33.48 11.25 -16.74
CA SER A 10 32.32 11.29 -17.62
C SER A 10 30.96 11.17 -16.92
N SER A 11 30.08 12.10 -17.23
CA SER A 11 28.66 12.11 -16.88
C SER A 11 27.87 11.17 -17.79
N ALA A 12 27.37 10.06 -17.24
CA ALA A 12 26.32 9.26 -17.87
C ALA A 12 24.95 9.81 -17.46
N ALA A 13 24.28 10.47 -18.41
CA ALA A 13 22.96 11.05 -18.23
C ALA A 13 21.89 9.95 -18.12
N ALA A 14 21.31 9.79 -16.92
CA ALA A 14 20.09 9.00 -16.71
C ALA A 14 18.87 9.91 -16.91
N GLY A 15 18.04 9.64 -17.92
CA GLY A 15 16.83 10.39 -18.22
C GLY A 15 15.80 10.41 -17.08
N PRO A 16 14.90 11.41 -17.02
CA PRO A 16 14.02 11.61 -15.87
C PRO A 16 12.82 10.66 -15.95
N SER A 17 12.86 9.54 -15.23
CA SER A 17 11.64 8.77 -14.94
C SER A 17 10.74 9.62 -14.03
N ARG A 18 9.68 10.18 -14.60
CA ARG A 18 8.75 11.19 -14.01
C ARG A 18 7.79 10.64 -12.94
N PHE A 19 8.09 9.47 -12.37
CA PHE A 19 7.33 8.93 -11.24
C PHE A 19 8.28 8.78 -10.06
N PRO A 20 8.04 9.45 -8.91
CA PRO A 20 8.84 9.21 -7.72
C PRO A 20 8.65 7.75 -7.33
N ARG A 21 9.68 6.92 -7.59
CA ARG A 21 9.74 5.54 -7.11
C ARG A 21 9.49 5.59 -5.60
N SER A 22 8.43 4.92 -5.13
CA SER A 22 8.20 4.80 -3.68
C SER A 22 9.47 4.23 -3.07
N ARG A 23 10.11 4.99 -2.19
CA ARG A 23 11.34 4.54 -1.53
C ARG A 23 11.05 3.21 -0.84
N PRO A 24 11.94 2.21 -0.92
CA PRO A 24 11.76 0.95 -0.20
C PRO A 24 11.40 1.21 1.26
N GLY A 25 10.33 0.57 1.76
CA GLY A 25 9.85 0.75 3.14
C GLY A 25 8.88 1.91 3.39
N ARG A 26 8.45 2.66 2.36
CA ARG A 26 7.38 3.66 2.47
C ARG A 26 6.08 3.12 1.89
N ARG A 27 5.03 3.09 2.72
CA ARG A 27 3.70 2.59 2.39
C ARG A 27 2.73 3.76 2.39
N ARG A 28 2.12 4.05 1.24
CA ARG A 28 1.12 5.13 1.10
C ARG A 28 -0.28 4.53 1.18
N GLY A 29 -1.16 5.14 1.96
CA GLY A 29 -2.50 4.61 2.21
C GLY A 29 -3.32 5.45 3.16
N ARG A 30 -4.27 4.80 3.83
CA ARG A 30 -5.10 5.38 4.89
C ARG A 30 -5.05 4.51 6.13
N LEU A 31 -5.26 5.11 7.30
CA LEU A 31 -5.43 4.38 8.55
C LEU A 31 -6.90 4.44 8.97
N TYR A 32 -7.60 3.31 8.89
CA TYR A 32 -9.02 3.21 9.21
C TYR A 32 -9.23 2.68 10.63
N CYS A 33 -9.91 3.44 11.47
CA CYS A 33 -10.30 3.03 12.82
C CYS A 33 -11.78 2.66 12.83
N ARG A 34 -12.12 1.45 13.30
CA ARG A 34 -13.51 0.94 13.38
C ARG A 34 -14.36 1.53 14.52
N VAL A 35 -13.87 2.54 15.23
CA VAL A 35 -14.59 3.11 16.37
C VAL A 35 -15.83 3.88 15.90
N GLY A 36 -16.97 3.73 16.58
CA GLY A 36 -18.21 4.40 16.17
C GLY A 36 -18.70 3.91 14.80
N ILE A 37 -18.90 4.84 13.86
CA ILE A 37 -19.28 4.54 12.46
C ILE A 37 -18.06 4.22 11.57
N GLY A 38 -16.85 4.26 12.12
CA GLY A 38 -15.62 4.13 11.36
C GLY A 38 -15.07 5.46 10.86
N PHE A 39 -13.76 5.66 11.02
CA PHE A 39 -13.09 6.92 10.68
C PHE A 39 -11.71 6.67 10.06
N HIS A 40 -11.37 7.45 9.05
CA HIS A 40 -10.01 7.57 8.53
C HIS A 40 -9.25 8.65 9.30
N LEU A 41 -8.06 8.33 9.79
CA LEU A 41 -7.20 9.31 10.44
C LEU A 41 -6.82 10.43 9.46
N GLN A 42 -6.99 11.68 9.87
CA GLN A 42 -6.70 12.88 9.09
C GLN A 42 -5.65 13.75 9.78
N LEU A 43 -4.72 14.26 8.97
CA LEU A 43 -3.73 15.25 9.40
C LEU A 43 -3.97 16.56 8.66
N HIS A 44 -4.46 17.55 9.39
CA HIS A 44 -4.77 18.86 8.84
C HIS A 44 -3.53 19.77 8.74
N PRO A 45 -3.50 20.70 7.77
CA PRO A 45 -2.42 21.67 7.64
C PRO A 45 -2.39 22.71 8.77
N ASP A 46 -3.46 22.86 9.55
CA ASP A 46 -3.54 23.70 10.75
C ASP A 46 -2.82 23.06 11.98
N GLY A 47 -2.38 21.80 11.87
CA GLY A 47 -1.76 21.05 12.98
C GLY A 47 -2.74 20.18 13.77
N ARG A 48 -4.03 20.16 13.41
CA ARG A 48 -5.06 19.33 14.04
C ARG A 48 -5.01 17.90 13.52
N VAL A 49 -5.39 16.98 14.39
CA VAL A 49 -5.58 15.56 14.08
C VAL A 49 -6.97 15.17 14.51
N ASP A 50 -7.71 14.55 13.61
CA ASP A 50 -9.01 13.94 13.85
C ASP A 50 -9.23 12.81 12.85
N GLY A 51 -10.47 12.36 12.70
CA GLY A 51 -10.83 11.39 11.70
C GLY A 51 -12.20 11.69 11.13
N ALA A 52 -12.33 11.46 9.83
CA ALA A 52 -13.59 11.59 9.11
C ALA A 52 -14.03 10.23 8.56
N HIS A 53 -15.33 10.08 8.41
CA HIS A 53 -15.89 8.89 7.80
C HIS A 53 -15.46 8.78 6.33
N ASP A 54 -15.58 9.89 5.59
CA ASP A 54 -15.30 9.93 4.17
C ASP A 54 -13.81 9.96 3.84
N ALA A 55 -13.53 9.45 2.65
CA ALA A 55 -12.21 9.39 2.06
C ALA A 55 -11.73 10.77 1.58
N SER A 56 -11.14 11.56 2.47
CA SER A 56 -10.58 12.88 2.13
C SER A 56 -9.11 12.82 1.67
N PRO A 57 -8.60 13.84 0.97
CA PRO A 57 -7.17 13.98 0.69
C PRO A 57 -6.31 14.08 1.96
N LEU A 58 -6.85 14.67 3.04
CA LEU A 58 -6.20 14.79 4.34
C LEU A 58 -5.99 13.44 5.04
N SER A 59 -6.77 12.42 4.65
CA SER A 59 -6.64 11.05 5.16
C SER A 59 -5.56 10.22 4.47
N VAL A 60 -4.92 10.76 3.42
CA VAL A 60 -3.85 10.07 2.70
C VAL A 60 -2.54 10.23 3.46
N LEU A 61 -2.06 9.13 4.01
CA LEU A 61 -0.89 9.03 4.85
C LEU A 61 0.21 8.22 4.18
N GLU A 62 1.44 8.57 4.48
CA GLU A 62 2.65 7.83 4.14
C GLU A 62 3.29 7.35 5.44
N ILE A 63 3.36 6.03 5.58
CA ILE A 63 3.99 5.37 6.72
C ILE A 63 5.35 4.88 6.28
N PHE A 64 6.39 5.31 7.00
CA PHE A 64 7.76 4.92 6.72
C PHE A 64 8.40 4.33 7.98
N ALA A 65 9.19 3.28 7.79
CA ALA A 65 9.97 2.70 8.89
C ALA A 65 11.12 3.65 9.25
N VAL A 66 11.27 3.94 10.54
CA VAL A 66 12.40 4.69 11.11
C VAL A 66 13.46 3.71 11.61
N SER A 67 13.02 2.66 12.30
CA SER A 67 13.84 1.54 12.77
C SER A 67 12.94 0.31 12.99
N GLN A 68 13.49 -0.79 13.47
CA GLN A 68 12.72 -2.02 13.69
C GLN A 68 11.52 -1.78 14.61
N GLY A 69 10.31 -1.96 14.07
CA GLY A 69 9.05 -1.73 14.79
C GLY A 69 8.72 -0.26 15.10
N ILE A 70 9.55 0.70 14.68
CA ILE A 70 9.28 2.14 14.83
C ILE A 70 8.94 2.73 13.47
N VAL A 71 7.81 3.40 13.40
CA VAL A 71 7.30 4.07 12.20
C VAL A 71 7.11 5.55 12.43
N GLY A 72 7.30 6.32 11.37
CA GLY A 72 6.82 7.68 11.22
C GLY A 72 5.61 7.71 10.30
N ILE A 73 4.64 8.57 10.62
CA ILE A 73 3.41 8.73 9.83
C ILE A 73 3.36 10.17 9.32
N ARG A 74 3.37 10.37 8.01
CA ARG A 74 3.31 11.67 7.34
C ARG A 74 1.98 11.82 6.61
N GLY A 75 1.30 12.95 6.79
CA GLY A 75 0.18 13.36 5.95
C GLY A 75 0.72 13.82 4.59
N VAL A 76 0.30 13.17 3.51
CA VAL A 76 0.82 13.48 2.17
C VAL A 76 0.37 14.86 1.71
N PHE A 77 -0.89 15.21 1.99
CA PHE A 77 -1.45 16.50 1.60
C PHE A 77 -0.91 17.67 2.45
N SER A 78 -0.91 17.51 3.78
CA SER A 78 -0.45 18.57 4.69
C SER A 78 1.07 18.66 4.82
N ASN A 79 1.81 17.64 4.34
CA ASN A 79 3.25 17.46 4.52
C ASN A 79 3.70 17.61 5.99
N LYS A 80 2.82 17.20 6.93
CA LYS A 80 3.08 17.20 8.37
C LYS A 80 3.18 15.77 8.88
N PHE A 81 3.88 15.60 9.99
CA PHE A 81 4.05 14.32 10.67
C PHE A 81 3.08 14.21 11.83
N LEU A 82 2.51 13.03 12.04
CA LEU A 82 1.77 12.75 13.26
C LEU A 82 2.75 12.82 14.43
N ALA A 83 2.38 13.53 15.48
CA ALA A 83 3.19 13.68 16.67
C ALA A 83 2.33 13.58 17.93
N MET A 84 2.91 13.06 19.00
CA MET A 84 2.28 13.02 20.31
C MET A 84 3.07 13.91 21.28
N SER A 85 2.39 14.91 21.85
CA SER A 85 2.98 15.80 22.85
C SER A 85 3.21 15.06 24.18
N LYS A 86 4.09 15.59 25.03
CA LYS A 86 4.32 15.17 26.43
C LYS A 86 3.05 15.11 27.29
N LYS A 87 1.97 15.82 26.91
CA LYS A 87 0.65 15.75 27.58
C LYS A 87 -0.26 14.63 27.02
N GLY A 88 0.23 13.84 26.07
CA GLY A 88 -0.51 12.81 25.35
C GLY A 88 -1.45 13.34 24.27
N LYS A 89 -1.38 14.63 23.90
CA LYS A 89 -2.20 15.21 22.82
C LYS A 89 -1.60 14.90 21.45
N LEU A 90 -2.41 14.35 20.56
CA LEU A 90 -2.06 14.16 19.15
C LEU A 90 -2.15 15.50 18.41
N HIS A 91 -1.16 15.76 17.57
CA HIS A 91 -1.08 16.95 16.72
C HIS A 91 -0.25 16.62 15.48
N ALA A 92 -0.35 17.46 14.45
CA ALA A 92 0.45 17.35 13.24
C ALA A 92 1.61 18.36 13.29
N SER A 93 2.85 17.87 13.29
CA SER A 93 4.08 18.66 13.37
C SER A 93 4.68 18.87 11.98
N ALA A 94 5.19 20.07 11.69
CA ALA A 94 5.94 20.31 10.46
C ALA A 94 7.35 19.70 10.49
N ARG A 95 7.95 19.57 11.68
CA ARG A 95 9.29 19.00 11.87
C ARG A 95 9.18 17.57 12.36
N PHE A 96 10.02 16.69 11.80
CA PHE A 96 10.14 15.32 12.25
C PHE A 96 11.03 15.28 13.50
N THR A 97 10.43 14.96 14.64
CA THR A 97 11.10 14.90 15.96
C THR A 97 10.85 13.55 16.61
N ALA A 98 11.47 13.30 17.77
CA ALA A 98 11.26 12.06 18.52
C ALA A 98 9.79 11.82 18.93
N ASP A 99 8.99 12.89 19.04
CA ASP A 99 7.54 12.83 19.30
C ASP A 99 6.73 12.21 18.15
N CYS A 100 7.34 12.11 16.97
CA CYS A 100 6.76 11.52 15.75
C CYS A 100 7.06 10.02 15.62
N HIS A 101 7.81 9.44 16.56
CA HIS A 101 8.15 8.02 16.56
C HIS A 101 7.06 7.20 17.23
N PHE A 102 6.46 6.29 16.46
CA PHE A 102 5.45 5.37 16.95
C PHE A 102 5.91 3.92 16.83
N ARG A 103 5.74 3.15 17.90
CA ARG A 103 5.86 1.68 17.90
C ARG A 103 4.64 1.08 17.21
N GLU A 104 4.83 0.50 16.04
CA GLU A 104 3.82 -0.28 15.33
C GLU A 104 3.80 -1.70 15.89
N ARG A 105 2.64 -2.16 16.36
CA ARG A 105 2.40 -3.56 16.72
C ARG A 105 1.17 -4.10 16.00
N PHE A 106 1.32 -5.30 15.45
CA PHE A 106 0.22 -6.07 14.90
C PHE A 106 -0.59 -6.68 16.05
N GLN A 107 -1.90 -6.50 16.00
CA GLN A 107 -2.85 -7.16 16.89
C GLN A 107 -3.42 -8.39 16.18
N GLU A 108 -3.81 -9.41 16.94
CA GLU A 108 -4.39 -10.67 16.44
C GLU A 108 -5.57 -10.47 15.48
N ASN A 109 -6.31 -9.37 15.62
CA ASN A 109 -7.48 -9.05 14.80
C ASN A 109 -7.15 -8.41 13.43
N SER A 110 -5.92 -8.54 12.91
CA SER A 110 -5.44 -7.85 11.70
C SER A 110 -5.45 -6.31 11.76
N TYR A 111 -5.59 -5.75 12.97
CA TYR A 111 -5.46 -4.31 13.22
C TYR A 111 -4.08 -3.98 13.75
N ASN A 112 -3.57 -2.80 13.43
CA ASN A 112 -2.33 -2.28 13.98
C ASN A 112 -2.63 -1.31 15.13
N THR A 113 -1.73 -1.29 16.09
CA THR A 113 -1.70 -0.29 17.15
C THR A 113 -0.43 0.54 17.02
N TYR A 114 -0.55 1.83 17.34
CA TYR A 114 0.56 2.77 17.28
C TYR A 114 0.75 3.40 18.66
N ALA A 115 1.81 3.00 19.36
CA ALA A 115 2.18 3.58 20.66
C ALA A 115 3.27 4.63 20.50
N SER A 116 3.29 5.68 21.30
CA SER A 116 4.44 6.59 21.32
C SER A 116 5.69 5.83 21.76
N ALA A 117 6.80 6.01 21.04
CA ALA A 117 8.09 5.41 21.40
C ALA A 117 8.72 6.09 22.62
N VAL A 118 8.49 7.40 22.76
CA VAL A 118 9.10 8.27 23.78
C VAL A 118 8.17 8.43 24.99
N HIS A 119 6.88 8.64 24.75
CA HIS A 119 5.95 9.01 25.81
C HIS A 119 5.26 7.81 26.43
N ARG A 120 5.36 7.72 27.76
CA ARG A 120 4.67 6.73 28.59
C ARG A 120 4.28 7.36 29.92
N SER A 121 3.32 6.74 30.60
CA SER A 121 2.95 7.09 31.96
C SER A 121 4.15 6.90 32.88
N THR A 122 4.59 7.95 33.57
CA THR A 122 5.69 7.89 34.55
C THR A 122 5.33 7.03 35.75
N ARG A 123 4.08 7.15 36.23
CA ARG A 123 3.60 6.44 37.43
C ARG A 123 3.35 4.94 37.20
N SER A 124 2.81 4.57 36.05
CA SER A 124 2.35 3.19 35.79
C SER A 124 3.12 2.46 34.70
N GLY A 125 4.11 3.10 34.07
CA GLY A 125 4.85 2.54 32.93
C GLY A 125 4.01 2.35 31.66
N ARG A 126 2.72 2.67 31.70
CA ARG A 126 1.76 2.41 30.62
C ARG A 126 2.05 3.23 29.37
N GLN A 127 2.16 2.56 28.24
CA GLN A 127 2.34 3.17 26.93
C GLN A 127 1.13 4.03 26.52
N TRP A 128 1.40 5.09 25.75
CA TRP A 128 0.36 5.96 25.20
C TRP A 128 0.12 5.64 23.74
N TYR A 129 -1.15 5.54 23.35
CA TYR A 129 -1.53 5.10 22.01
C TYR A 129 -2.18 6.23 21.23
N VAL A 130 -1.97 6.21 19.91
CA VAL A 130 -2.81 6.94 18.97
C VAL A 130 -4.23 6.39 19.11
N ALA A 131 -5.22 7.27 19.27
CA ALA A 131 -6.60 6.84 19.42
C ALA A 131 -7.60 7.90 18.94
N LEU A 132 -8.72 7.42 18.41
CA LEU A 132 -9.89 8.24 18.05
C LEU A 132 -11.07 7.94 18.98
N ASN A 133 -11.92 8.92 19.24
CA ASN A 133 -13.17 8.71 19.96
C ASN A 133 -14.30 8.24 19.01
N LYS A 134 -15.46 7.86 19.58
CA LYS A 134 -16.64 7.45 18.78
C LYS A 134 -17.19 8.56 17.86
N ARG A 135 -16.77 9.81 18.06
CA ARG A 135 -17.15 10.99 17.27
C ARG A 135 -16.06 11.38 16.25
N GLY A 136 -15.04 10.55 16.05
CA GLY A 136 -13.92 10.81 15.13
C GLY A 136 -12.84 11.77 15.66
N LYS A 137 -13.00 12.42 16.81
CA LYS A 137 -11.95 13.34 17.34
C LYS A 137 -10.78 12.57 17.94
N ALA A 138 -9.57 13.10 17.76
CA ALA A 138 -8.37 12.56 18.39
C ALA A 138 -8.47 12.59 19.91
N LYS A 139 -8.08 11.48 20.52
CA LYS A 139 -8.10 11.27 21.96
C LYS A 139 -6.69 11.42 22.53
N ARG A 140 -6.59 11.83 23.80
CA ARG A 140 -5.31 11.85 24.50
C ARG A 140 -4.79 10.42 24.71
N GLY A 141 -3.54 10.16 24.37
CA GLY A 141 -2.89 8.85 24.53
C GLY A 141 -2.78 8.42 26.00
N CYS A 142 -2.73 9.36 26.94
CA CYS A 142 -2.75 9.09 28.38
C CYS A 142 -4.13 8.64 28.90
N SER A 143 -5.21 8.80 28.11
CA SER A 143 -6.57 8.51 28.56
C SER A 143 -6.74 7.04 28.95
N PRO A 144 -7.51 6.71 30.01
CA PRO A 144 -7.69 5.33 30.49
C PRO A 144 -8.19 4.33 29.43
N ARG A 145 -9.00 4.79 28.46
CA ARG A 145 -9.51 3.94 27.36
C ARG A 145 -8.67 3.99 26.07
N ALA A 146 -7.44 4.51 26.12
CA ALA A 146 -6.45 4.40 25.04
C ALA A 146 -5.50 3.25 25.39
N ARG A 147 -5.98 2.01 25.25
CA ARG A 147 -5.25 0.77 25.57
C ARG A 147 -5.20 -0.13 24.34
N PRO A 148 -4.19 -1.01 24.20
CA PRO A 148 -4.07 -1.94 23.07
C PRO A 148 -5.33 -2.77 22.81
N GLN A 149 -6.06 -3.13 23.86
CA GLN A 149 -7.25 -3.97 23.75
C GLN A 149 -8.47 -3.18 23.25
N HIS A 150 -8.45 -1.85 23.37
CA HIS A 150 -9.60 -1.02 23.08
C HIS A 150 -9.65 -0.61 21.61
N VAL A 151 -10.80 -0.78 20.98
CA VAL A 151 -11.04 -0.53 19.53
C VAL A 151 -10.68 0.87 19.07
N SER A 152 -10.68 1.87 19.96
CA SER A 152 -10.24 3.24 19.63
C SER A 152 -8.78 3.34 19.18
N THR A 153 -7.95 2.36 19.54
CA THR A 153 -6.51 2.30 19.20
C THR A 153 -6.21 1.39 18.01
N HIS A 154 -7.22 0.69 17.51
CA HIS A 154 -7.11 -0.27 16.41
C HIS A 154 -7.25 0.49 15.09
N PHE A 155 -6.20 0.45 14.29
CA PHE A 155 -6.18 1.03 12.95
C PHE A 155 -5.86 -0.04 11.94
N LEU A 156 -6.73 -0.21 10.95
CA LEU A 156 -6.52 -1.07 9.80
C LEU A 156 -5.76 -0.26 8.74
N PRO A 157 -4.52 -0.62 8.39
CA PRO A 157 -3.80 0.02 7.31
C PRO A 157 -4.42 -0.38 5.97
N ARG A 158 -4.93 0.62 5.24
CA ARG A 158 -5.44 0.47 3.87
C ARG A 158 -4.43 1.09 2.91
N PHE A 159 -3.35 0.37 2.64
CA PHE A 159 -2.31 0.82 1.73
C PHE A 159 -2.71 0.59 0.27
N TRP A 160 -2.40 1.55 -0.59
CA TRP A 160 -2.29 1.25 -2.01
C TRP A 160 -1.02 0.43 -2.15
N GLN A 161 -1.17 -0.84 -2.48
CA GLN A 161 -0.05 -1.56 -3.06
C GLN A 161 0.33 -0.78 -4.31
N PRO A 162 1.57 -0.27 -4.44
CA PRO A 162 2.12 -0.14 -5.77
C PRO A 162 1.93 -1.53 -6.36
N GLN A 163 1.24 -1.65 -7.51
CA GLN A 163 1.48 -2.83 -8.33
C GLN A 163 3.01 -2.96 -8.34
N LEU A 164 3.52 -4.04 -7.75
CA LEU A 164 4.84 -4.49 -8.16
C LEU A 164 4.73 -4.47 -9.69
N PRO A 165 5.68 -3.85 -10.43
CA PRO A 165 5.79 -4.19 -11.84
C PRO A 165 5.73 -5.70 -11.82
N GLU A 166 4.64 -6.23 -12.38
CA GLU A 166 4.31 -7.64 -12.33
C GLU A 166 5.64 -8.34 -12.53
N LEU A 167 6.07 -9.17 -11.59
CA LEU A 167 7.39 -9.77 -11.66
C LEU A 167 7.46 -10.42 -13.03
N ALA A 168 8.07 -9.70 -13.98
CA ALA A 168 8.38 -10.16 -15.29
C ALA A 168 9.62 -10.99 -15.05
N PHE A 169 9.45 -12.11 -14.34
CA PHE A 169 10.05 -13.33 -14.82
C PHE A 169 9.43 -13.55 -16.19
N THR A 170 9.98 -12.84 -17.20
CA THR A 170 10.11 -13.44 -18.52
C THR A 170 10.84 -14.74 -18.23
N VAL A 171 10.09 -15.83 -18.06
CA VAL A 171 10.60 -17.14 -18.38
C VAL A 171 11.06 -16.94 -19.82
N THR A 172 12.36 -16.76 -20.00
CA THR A 172 12.99 -16.95 -21.29
C THR A 172 12.66 -18.39 -21.62
N LEU A 173 11.56 -18.59 -22.34
CA LEU A 173 11.35 -19.81 -23.10
C LEU A 173 12.65 -19.97 -23.88
N PRO A 174 13.45 -21.04 -23.65
CA PRO A 174 14.55 -21.31 -24.55
C PRO A 174 13.92 -21.41 -25.94
N GLU A 175 14.46 -20.64 -26.88
CA GLU A 175 13.96 -20.58 -28.24
C GLU A 175 14.01 -21.99 -28.83
N LYS A 176 12.89 -22.72 -28.73
CA LYS A 176 12.78 -24.04 -29.32
C LYS A 176 12.58 -23.79 -30.80
N LYS A 177 13.67 -23.95 -31.56
CA LYS A 177 13.70 -23.99 -33.02
C LYS A 177 12.39 -24.56 -33.57
N PRO A 178 11.72 -23.87 -34.51
CA PRO A 178 10.50 -24.39 -35.11
C PRO A 178 10.80 -25.73 -35.79
N PRO A 179 9.92 -26.74 -35.65
CA PRO A 179 10.08 -28.00 -36.37
C PRO A 179 10.00 -27.76 -37.88
N PRO A 180 10.76 -28.50 -38.70
CA PRO A 180 10.75 -28.35 -40.15
C PRO A 180 9.36 -28.63 -40.73
N LYS A 181 8.99 -27.85 -41.74
CA LYS A 181 7.70 -27.95 -42.45
C LYS A 181 7.44 -29.38 -42.94
N PRO A 182 6.20 -29.89 -42.85
CA PRO A 182 5.85 -31.18 -43.43
C PRO A 182 6.00 -31.13 -44.95
N LYS A 183 6.66 -32.15 -45.52
CA LYS A 183 6.76 -32.37 -46.96
C LYS A 183 5.38 -32.75 -47.51
N VAL A 184 4.96 -32.04 -48.56
CA VAL A 184 3.78 -32.36 -49.37
C VAL A 184 3.99 -33.72 -50.05
N SER A 185 3.03 -34.63 -49.94
CA SER A 185 2.91 -35.84 -50.76
C SER A 185 1.59 -35.80 -51.56
N PRO A 186 1.57 -36.34 -52.79
CA PRO A 186 0.52 -36.06 -53.77
C PRO A 186 -0.79 -36.82 -53.52
N SER A 187 -1.88 -36.20 -53.97
CA SER A 187 -3.28 -36.62 -53.89
C SER A 187 -3.60 -37.93 -54.63
N LEU A 188 -4.47 -38.77 -54.03
CA LEU A 188 -5.14 -39.89 -54.70
C LEU A 188 -6.55 -39.49 -55.20
N PRO A 189 -7.04 -40.06 -56.31
CA PRO A 189 -8.20 -39.54 -57.03
C PRO A 189 -9.56 -39.92 -56.40
N ARG A 190 -10.48 -38.95 -56.45
CA ARG A 190 -11.92 -39.05 -56.14
C ARG A 190 -12.61 -40.13 -56.99
N LYS A 191 -13.31 -41.07 -56.35
CA LYS A 191 -14.32 -41.91 -57.01
C LYS A 191 -15.70 -41.27 -56.88
N ASN A 192 -16.36 -41.01 -58.01
CA ASN A 192 -17.75 -40.57 -58.11
C ASN A 192 -18.70 -41.77 -58.03
N PRO A 193 -19.65 -41.84 -57.08
CA PRO A 193 -20.81 -42.71 -57.22
C PRO A 193 -21.90 -41.98 -58.02
N GLY A 194 -22.31 -42.58 -59.14
CA GLY A 194 -23.40 -42.07 -59.99
C GLY A 194 -24.79 -42.14 -59.34
N PRO A 195 -25.82 -41.56 -59.97
CA PRO A 195 -27.13 -41.34 -59.34
C PRO A 195 -27.91 -42.64 -59.14
N VAL A 196 -28.26 -42.96 -57.89
CA VAL A 196 -29.13 -44.09 -57.57
C VAL A 196 -30.59 -43.65 -57.66
N LYS A 197 -31.32 -44.19 -58.64
CA LYS A 197 -32.76 -43.99 -58.85
C LYS A 197 -33.57 -44.83 -57.86
N TYR A 198 -34.44 -44.19 -57.07
CA TYR A 198 -35.50 -44.87 -56.31
C TYR A 198 -36.86 -44.70 -57.01
N ARG A 199 -37.56 -45.80 -57.30
CA ARG A 199 -38.94 -45.81 -57.80
C ARG A 199 -39.91 -46.07 -56.65
N LEU A 200 -40.80 -45.12 -56.38
CA LEU A 200 -41.99 -45.34 -55.56
C LEU A 200 -42.94 -46.27 -56.32
N LYS A 201 -43.30 -47.41 -55.72
CA LYS A 201 -44.37 -48.29 -56.21
C LYS A 201 -45.65 -47.94 -55.46
N PHE A 202 -46.58 -47.26 -56.12
CA PHE A 202 -47.98 -47.20 -55.70
C PHE A 202 -48.71 -48.45 -56.21
N ARG A 203 -49.54 -49.06 -55.38
CA ARG A 203 -50.45 -50.14 -55.76
C ARG A 203 -51.87 -49.59 -55.56
N PHE A 204 -52.59 -49.40 -56.65
CA PHE A 204 -54.02 -49.07 -56.64
C PHE A 204 -54.81 -50.31 -56.25
N GLY A 205 -55.82 -50.12 -55.38
CA GLY A 205 -56.75 -51.11 -54.87
C GLY A 205 -57.57 -50.49 -53.77
#